data_AF-A0A8S3DQC8-F1
#
_entry.id   AF-A0A8S3DQC8-F1
#
_cell.length_a   1.000
_cell.length_b   1.000
_cell.length_c   1.000
_cell.angle_alpha   90.00
_cell.angle_beta   90.00
_cell.angle_gamma   90.00
#
_symmetry.space_group_name_H-M   'P 1'
#
loop_
_entity.id
_entity.type
_entity.pdbx_description
1 polymer ?
#
loop_
_entity_poly.entity_id
_entity_poly.type
_entity_poly.pdbx_seq_one_letter_code
_entity_poly.pdbx_strand_id
1 'polypeptide(L)' 'MFSANIRLPRNVSHVERAERVAQIIFDLGLESCADTLIGTDFIRGVSGGERRRACIGMELVLAPKIFFLDEPTTGS' A
#
# COMPACT_ATOMS: atom_id res chain seq x y z
N MET A 1 -1.63 0.18 -9.46
CA MET A 1 -0.72 1.08 -10.23
C MET A 1 -1.29 2.47 -10.56
N PHE A 2 -2.61 2.67 -10.67
CA PHE A 2 -3.16 3.96 -11.12
C PHE A 2 -3.04 5.11 -10.09
N SER A 3 -3.19 4.82 -8.79
CA SER A 3 -3.19 5.83 -7.72
C SER A 3 -1.80 6.41 -7.41
N ALA A 4 -0.73 5.62 -7.50
CA ALA A 4 0.63 6.07 -7.19
C ALA A 4 1.16 7.12 -8.20
N ASN A 5 0.68 7.09 -9.45
CA ASN A 5 1.18 8.00 -10.49
C ASN A 5 0.64 9.43 -10.38
N ILE A 6 -0.55 9.61 -9.80
CA ILE A 6 -1.25 10.92 -9.76
C ILE A 6 -0.84 11.75 -8.53
N ARG A 7 -0.27 11.10 -7.51
CA ARG A 7 -0.14 11.65 -6.17
C ARG A 7 1.30 11.93 -5.73
N LEU A 8 2.31 11.37 -6.39
CA LEU A 8 3.72 11.63 -6.11
C LEU A 8 4.27 12.78 -6.97
N PRO A 9 5.08 13.71 -6.39
CA PRO A 9 5.70 14.78 -7.15
C PRO A 9 6.49 14.24 -8.36
N ARG A 10 6.50 15.01 -9.45
CA ARG A 10 7.10 14.61 -10.74
C ARG A 10 8.62 14.36 -10.68
N ASN A 11 9.27 14.65 -9.56
CA ASN A 11 10.70 14.43 -9.33
C ASN A 11 11.05 13.02 -8.84
N VAL A 12 10.07 12.17 -8.53
CA VAL A 12 10.32 10.79 -8.07
C VAL A 12 10.41 9.85 -9.27
N SER A 13 11.54 9.16 -9.40
CA SER A 13 11.79 8.20 -10.48
C SER A 13 10.81 7.03 -10.45
N HIS A 14 10.59 6.36 -11.60
CA HIS A 14 9.74 5.17 -11.66
C HIS A 14 10.23 4.04 -10.74
N VAL A 15 11.55 3.90 -10.58
CA VAL A 15 12.16 2.89 -9.70
C VAL A 15 11.81 3.18 -8.25
N GLU A 16 12.01 4.42 -7.81
CA GLU A 16 11.75 4.83 -6.43
C GLU A 16 10.25 4.79 -6.07
N ARG A 17 9.37 5.01 -7.07
CA ARG A 17 7.93 4.77 -6.92
C ARG A 17 7.63 3.30 -6.67
N ALA A 18 8.26 2.40 -7.41
CA ALA A 18 8.06 0.96 -7.28
C ALA A 18 8.58 0.44 -5.93
N GLU A 19 9.76 0.89 -5.50
CA GLU A 19 10.35 0.54 -4.20
C GLU A 19 9.45 0.98 -3.04
N ARG A 20 8.92 2.22 -3.08
CA ARG A 20 7.97 2.68 -2.05
C ARG A 20 6.70 1.84 -1.98
N VAL A 21 6.13 1.50 -3.14
CA VAL A 21 4.93 0.67 -3.19
C VAL A 21 5.22 -0.72 -2.64
N ALA A 22 6.37 -1.31 -3.00
CA ALA A 22 6.79 -2.62 -2.47
C ALA A 22 6.95 -2.58 -0.95
N GLN A 23 7.58 -1.54 -0.40
CA GLN A 23 7.74 -1.37 1.04
C GLN A 23 6.39 -1.26 1.75
N ILE A 24 5.46 -0.45 1.22
CA ILE A 24 4.12 -0.29 1.80
C ILE A 24 3.32 -1.60 1.77
N ILE A 25 3.46 -2.40 0.71
CA ILE A 25 2.81 -3.72 0.60
C ILE A 25 3.33 -4.65 1.70
N PHE A 26 4.65 -4.66 1.91
CA PHE A 26 5.31 -5.44 2.96
C PHE A 26 4.89 -4.98 4.37
N ASP A 27 4.99 -3.69 4.65
CA ASP A 27 4.66 -3.11 5.97
C ASP A 27 3.18 -3.35 6.37
N LEU A 28 2.29 -3.49 5.39
CA LEU A 28 0.86 -3.74 5.60
C LEU A 28 0.47 -5.22 5.52
N GLY A 29 1.43 -6.14 5.30
CA GLY A 29 1.15 -7.56 5.18
C GLY A 29 0.18 -7.88 4.03
N LEU A 30 0.39 -7.27 2.86
CA LEU A 30 -0.46 -7.40 1.67
C LEU A 30 0.20 -8.21 0.55
N GLU A 31 1.33 -8.86 0.80
CA GLU A 31 2.13 -9.58 -0.21
C GLU A 31 1.32 -10.70 -0.87
N SER A 32 0.52 -11.44 -0.08
CA SER A 32 -0.31 -12.55 -0.56
C SER A 32 -1.47 -12.09 -1.47
N CYS A 33 -1.84 -10.81 -1.41
CA CYS A 33 -2.92 -10.23 -2.19
C CYS A 33 -2.48 -9.07 -3.09
N ALA A 34 -1.17 -8.86 -3.28
CA ALA A 34 -0.63 -7.72 -4.04
C ALA A 34 -1.12 -7.71 -5.50
N ASP A 35 -1.27 -8.88 -6.11
CA ASP A 35 -1.76 -9.08 -7.47
C ASP A 35 -3.24 -9.48 -7.53
N THR A 36 -3.93 -9.48 -6.38
CA THR A 36 -5.35 -9.85 -6.29
C THR A 36 -6.22 -8.62 -6.51
N LEU A 37 -7.28 -8.76 -7.31
CA LEU A 37 -8.27 -7.70 -7.47
C LEU A 37 -8.98 -7.43 -6.13
N ILE A 38 -9.16 -6.14 -5.79
CA ILE A 38 -9.90 -5.71 -4.58
C ILE A 38 -11.33 -6.32 -4.53
N GLY A 39 -11.91 -6.59 -5.70
CA GLY A 39 -13.27 -7.09 -5.84
C GLY A 39 -14.32 -6.00 -5.65
N THR A 40 -15.59 -6.40 -5.74
CA THR A 40 -16.78 -5.57 -5.50
C THR A 40 -17.74 -6.32 -4.59
N ASP A 41 -18.88 -5.74 -4.23
CA ASP A 41 -19.88 -6.45 -3.41
C ASP A 41 -20.46 -7.69 -4.11
N PHE A 42 -20.29 -7.78 -5.44
CA PHE A 42 -20.76 -8.88 -6.26
C PHE A 42 -19.63 -9.79 -6.78
N ILE A 43 -18.36 -9.34 -6.71
CA ILE A 43 -17.20 -10.08 -7.21
C ILE A 43 -16.21 -10.28 -6.06
N ARG A 44 -15.96 -11.54 -5.73
CA ARG A 44 -14.98 -11.90 -4.69
C ARG A 44 -13.60 -11.37 -5.06
N GLY A 45 -12.98 -10.70 -4.10
CA GLY A 45 -11.62 -10.18 -4.21
C GLY A 45 -10.90 -10.32 -2.88
N VAL A 46 -10.12 -9.31 -2.50
CA VAL A 46 -9.48 -9.26 -1.18
C VAL A 46 -10.50 -9.24 -0.04
N SER A 47 -10.11 -9.76 1.11
CA SER A 47 -10.90 -9.72 2.34
C SER A 47 -11.17 -8.28 2.80
N GLY A 48 -12.16 -8.10 3.68
CA GLY A 48 -12.45 -6.78 4.25
C GLY A 48 -11.27 -6.15 5.00
N GLY A 49 -10.46 -6.98 5.68
CA GLY A 49 -9.25 -6.54 6.37
C GLY A 49 -8.15 -6.09 5.42
N GLU A 50 -7.89 -6.86 4.37
CA GLU A 50 -6.94 -6.49 3.31
C GLU A 50 -7.39 -5.24 2.57
N ARG A 51 -8.69 -5.10 2.27
CA ARG A 51 -9.26 -3.88 1.67
C ARG A 51 -9.00 -2.66 2.54
N ARG A 52 -9.20 -2.76 3.86
CA ARG A 52 -8.93 -1.68 4.80
C ARG A 52 -7.45 -1.29 4.81
N ARG A 53 -6.54 -2.27 4.85
CA ARG A 53 -5.09 -2.02 4.80
C ARG A 53 -4.67 -1.42 3.46
N ALA A 54 -5.19 -1.91 2.34
CA ALA A 54 -4.93 -1.35 1.01
C ALA A 54 -5.36 0.13 0.91
N CYS A 55 -6.49 0.51 1.52
CA CYS A 55 -6.90 1.91 1.61
C CYS A 55 -5.90 2.77 2.41
N ILE A 56 -5.36 2.25 3.53
CA ILE A 56 -4.31 2.93 4.30
C ILE A 56 -3.04 3.08 3.47
N GLY A 57 -2.64 2.03 2.75
CA GLY A 57 -1.49 2.03 1.84
C GLY A 57 -1.58 3.09 0.75
N MET A 58 -2.76 3.34 0.20
CA MET A 58 -2.98 4.40 -0.80
C MET A 58 -2.72 5.81 -0.25
N GLU A 59 -2.99 6.04 1.03
CA GLU A 59 -2.68 7.31 1.70
C GLU A 59 -1.21 7.38 2.11
N LEU A 60 -0.57 6.24 2.42
CA LEU A 60 0.87 6.15 2.72
C LEU A 60 1.77 6.44 1.52
N VAL A 61 1.33 6.08 0.31
CA VAL A 61 2.07 6.35 -0.94
C VAL A 61 2.30 7.86 -1.14
N LEU A 62 1.45 8.72 -0.58
CA LEU A 62 1.63 10.17 -0.61
C LEU A 62 2.81 10.68 0.23
N ALA A 63 3.44 9.82 1.03
CA ALA A 63 4.50 10.16 1.98
C ALA A 63 4.12 11.38 2.85
N PRO A 64 3.02 11.33 3.61
CA PRO A 64 2.79 12.33 4.65
C PRO A 64 4.00 12.39 5.58
N LYS A 65 4.50 13.59 5.90
CA LYS A 65 5.75 13.80 6.65
C LYS A 65 5.79 13.17 8.04
N ILE A 66 4.64 12.71 8.56
CA ILE A 66 4.51 12.09 9.87
C ILE A 66 3.47 10.97 9.73
N PHE A 67 3.90 9.72 9.91
CA PHE A 67 3.03 8.57 10.08
C PHE A 67 3.46 7.87 11.36
N PHE A 68 2.66 8.00 12.43
CA PHE A 68 2.87 7.28 13.68
C PHE A 68 2.37 5.85 13.49
N LEU A 69 3.28 4.90 13.31
CA LEU A 69 3.05 3.48 13.59
C LEU A 69 3.59 3.24 15.00
N ASP A 70 2.69 3.10 15.97
CA ASP A 70 3.07 2.73 17.32
C ASP A 70 3.27 1.21 17.39
N GLU A 71 4.52 0.86 17.72
CA GLU A 71 5.09 -0.42 18.14
C GLU A 71 5.33 -1.58 17.15
N PRO A 72 6.41 -2.36 17.39
CA PRO A 72 7.57 -2.41 16.51
C PRO A 72 7.78 -3.83 15.97
N THR A 73 8.81 -4.01 15.14
CA THR A 73 9.42 -5.31 14.83
C THR A 73 9.49 -6.21 16.07
N THR A 74 8.53 -7.13 16.20
CA THR A 74 8.66 -8.27 17.10
C THR A 74 9.58 -9.25 16.40
N GLY A 75 10.83 -9.30 16.86
CA GLY A 75 11.79 -10.28 16.38
C GLY A 75 11.33 -11.70 16.66
N SER A 76 11.42 -12.55 15.64
CA SER A 76 11.90 -13.96 15.62
C SER A 76 11.43 -14.61 14.33
#